data_AF-A0A4V5TPL5-F1
#
_entry.id   AF-A0A4V5TPL5-F1
#
_cell.length_a   1.000
_cell.length_b   1.000
_cell.length_c   1.000
_cell.angle_alpha   90.00
_cell.angle_beta   90.00
_cell.angle_gamma   90.00
#
_symmetry.space_group_name_H-M   'P 1'
#
loop_
_entity.id
_entity.type
_entity.pdbx_description
1 polymer ?
#
loop_
_entity_poly.entity_id
_entity_poly.type
_entity_poly.pdbx_seq_one_letter_code
_entity_poly.pdbx_strand_id
1 'polypeptide(L)' 'NIKLSKEHFKYKWLCFEEAVTLLKWDSNKTALRELNKRLLK' A
#
# COMPACT_ATOMS: atom_id res chain seq x y z
N ASN A 1 -5.69 11.29 -13.76
CA ASN A 1 -4.33 11.60 -13.28
C ASN A 1 -4.41 11.94 -11.80
N ILE A 2 -3.72 11.22 -10.91
CA ILE A 2 -3.82 11.44 -9.46
C ILE A 2 -2.98 12.67 -9.10
N LYS A 3 -3.60 13.70 -8.49
CA LYS A 3 -2.90 14.89 -7.98
C LYS A 3 -2.59 14.70 -6.51
N LEU A 4 -1.30 14.80 -6.15
CA LEU A 4 -0.87 14.73 -4.75
C LEU A 4 -1.01 16.09 -4.07
N SER A 5 -1.39 16.07 -2.78
CA SER A 5 -1.27 17.25 -1.92
C SER A 5 0.20 17.51 -1.59
N LYS A 6 0.50 18.67 -0.99
CA LYS A 6 1.88 19.03 -0.56
C LYS A 6 2.46 18.08 0.49
N GLU A 7 1.63 17.26 1.14
CA GLU A 7 2.06 16.28 2.14
C GLU A 7 2.78 15.07 1.50
N HIS A 8 2.57 14.83 0.20
CA HIS A 8 3.07 13.65 -0.50
C HIS A 8 3.82 14.02 -1.77
N PHE A 9 5.05 13.54 -1.90
CA PHE A 9 5.91 13.86 -3.04
C PHE A 9 5.76 12.90 -4.23
N LYS A 10 5.36 11.64 -3.96
CA LYS A 10 5.25 10.59 -4.98
C LYS A 10 4.26 9.52 -4.57
N TYR A 11 3.66 8.86 -5.57
CA TYR A 11 2.95 7.59 -5.40
C TYR A 11 3.44 6.59 -6.45
N LYS A 12 3.26 5.31 -6.18
CA LYS A 12 3.55 4.25 -7.14
C LYS A 12 2.57 3.10 -6.97
N TRP A 13 2.23 2.46 -8.09
CA TRP A 13 1.52 1.18 -8.10
C TRP A 13 2.53 0.05 -7.94
N LEU A 14 2.17 -0.97 -7.17
CA LEU A 14 3.04 -2.08 -6.79
C LEU A 14 2.25 -3.36 -6.74
N CYS A 15 2.95 -4.50 -6.83
CA CYS A 15 2.37 -5.75 -6.36
C CYS A 15 2.34 -5.80 -4.83
N PHE A 16 1.58 -6.78 -4.31
CA PHE A 16 1.39 -6.95 -2.87
C PHE A 16 2.71 -7.16 -2.13
N GLU A 17 3.60 -7.99 -2.69
CA GLU A 17 4.89 -8.36 -2.12
C GLU A 17 5.79 -7.13 -1.95
N GLU A 18 5.90 -6.31 -3.00
CA GLU A 18 6.67 -5.07 -2.98
C GLU A 18 6.09 -4.07 -1.98
N ALA A 19 4.77 -3.88 -1.97
CA ALA A 19 4.11 -2.93 -1.08
C ALA A 19 4.34 -3.26 0.40
N VAL A 20 4.28 -4.55 0.79
CA VAL A 20 4.51 -4.98 2.18
C VAL A 20 5.93 -4.67 2.66
N THR A 21 6.94 -4.75 1.78
CA THR A 21 8.34 -4.45 2.16
C THR A 21 8.60 -2.97 2.41
N LEU A 22 7.81 -2.07 1.80
CA LEU A 22 7.99 -0.62 1.90
C LEU A 22 7.23 -0.01 3.08
N LEU A 23 6.23 -0.71 3.61
CA LEU A 23 5.45 -0.22 4.74
C LEU A 23 6.29 -0.23 6.02
N LYS A 24 6.41 0.93 6.66
CA LYS A 24 7.15 1.11 7.91
C LYS A 24 6.48 0.42 9.09
N TRP A 25 5.16 0.55 9.21
CA TRP A 25 4.40 0.12 10.39
C TRP A 25 3.72 -1.22 10.18
N ASP A 26 3.76 -2.09 11.19
CA ASP A 26 3.17 -3.43 11.11
C ASP A 26 1.64 -3.40 11.05
N SER A 27 0.99 -2.42 11.66
CA SER A 27 -0.45 -2.19 11.50
C SER A 27 -0.84 -2.02 10.03
N ASN A 28 -0.06 -1.26 9.27
CA ASN A 28 -0.29 -1.03 7.85
C ASN A 28 -0.07 -2.33 7.05
N LYS A 29 0.95 -3.13 7.38
CA LYS A 29 1.19 -4.42 6.74
C LYS A 29 0.05 -5.39 6.98
N THR A 30 -0.48 -5.43 8.20
CA THR A 30 -1.64 -6.26 8.56
C THR A 30 -2.88 -5.85 7.78
N ALA A 31 -3.20 -4.55 7.74
CA ALA A 31 -4.33 -4.06 6.94
C ALA A 31 -4.19 -4.41 5.45
N LEU A 32 -2.99 -4.24 4.88
CA LEU A 32 -2.74 -4.59 3.47
C LEU A 32 -2.87 -6.10 3.20
N ARG A 33 -2.39 -6.95 4.12
CA ARG A 33 -2.54 -8.42 4.05
C ARG A 33 -4.01 -8.85 4.04
N GLU A 34 -4.82 -8.24 4.90
CA GLU A 34 -6.27 -8.51 4.93
C GLU A 34 -6.96 -8.06 3.65
N LEU A 35 -6.63 -6.87 3.15
CA LEU A 35 -7.16 -6.36 1.89
C LEU A 35 -6.84 -7.31 0.74
N ASN A 36 -5.57 -7.74 0.59
CA ASN A 36 -5.17 -8.66 -0.46
C ASN A 36 -5.93 -9.98 -0.40
N LYS A 37 -6.11 -10.56 0.80
CA LYS A 37 -6.92 -11.77 0.99
C LYS A 37 -8.38 -11.60 0.58
N ARG A 38 -8.97 -10.41 0.79
CA ARG A 38 -10.37 -10.12 0.42
C ARG A 38 -10.54 -9.94 -1.09
N LEU A 39 -9.53 -9.42 -1.79
CA LEU A 39 -9.56 -9.24 -3.25
C LEU A 39 -9.34 -10.54 -4.02
N LEU A 40 -8.66 -11.52 -3.41
CA LEU A 40 -8.41 -12.85 -3.99
C LEU A 40 -9.52 -13.87 -3.68
N LYS A 41 -10.59 -13.46 -3.02
CA LYS A 41 -11.82 -14.24 -2.86
C LYS A 41 -12.77 -13.94 -4.01
#